data_AF-A0A949UIV6-F1
#
_entry.id   AF-A0A949UIV6-F1
#
_cell.length_a   1.000
_cell.length_b   1.000
_cell.length_c   1.000
_cell.angle_alpha   90.00
_cell.angle_beta   90.00
_cell.angle_gamma   90.00
#
_symmetry.space_group_name_H-M   'P 1'
#
loop_
_entity.id
_entity.type
_entity.pdbx_description
1 polymer ?
#
loop_
_entity_poly.entity_id
_entity_poly.type
_entity_poly.pdbx_seq_one_letter_code
_entity_poly.pdbx_strand_id
1 'polypeptide(L)'
;MTSLAEWANFYVSVGSSAGALIGLQFVVITLIANMPITRDLARASSAFATPTVVHFTSVLVLAAIVCAPWHGITAAAACWGLLGLLGLVYEIIVARWVRAQTAYTPEFEDLLFHLILPSLAYGTLAAAWYAVRRDLRGALLAVGAAALVLLLVGIHNAWDAVTYHIITHKGGQDAGSPER
;
A
#
# COMPACT_ATOMS: atom_id res chain seq x y z
N MET A 1 -24.63 -9.96 14.88
CA MET A 1 -23.76 -8.95 15.52
C MET A 1 -22.42 -9.53 16.00
N THR A 2 -22.23 -10.86 15.99
CA THR A 2 -20.97 -11.54 16.40
C THR A 2 -19.89 -11.55 15.33
N SER A 3 -20.24 -11.57 14.04
CA SER A 3 -19.28 -11.81 12.96
C SER A 3 -18.25 -10.70 12.71
N LEU A 4 -18.53 -9.43 13.03
CA LEU A 4 -17.54 -8.34 12.94
C LEU A 4 -16.68 -8.26 14.21
N ALA A 5 -17.29 -8.53 15.37
CA ALA A 5 -16.62 -8.51 16.66
C ALA A 5 -15.50 -9.56 16.76
N GLU A 6 -15.69 -10.73 16.15
CA GLU A 6 -14.66 -11.78 16.02
C GLU A 6 -13.40 -11.31 15.29
N TRP A 7 -13.53 -10.32 14.38
CA TRP A 7 -12.44 -9.79 13.58
C TRP A 7 -11.77 -8.55 14.19
N ALA A 8 -12.30 -8.00 15.29
CA ALA A 8 -11.80 -6.77 15.89
C ALA A 8 -10.30 -6.86 16.25
N ASN A 9 -9.87 -7.95 16.89
CA ASN A 9 -8.46 -8.15 17.25
C ASN A 9 -7.54 -8.19 16.02
N PHE A 10 -8.00 -8.85 14.94
CA PHE A 10 -7.27 -8.90 13.68
C PHE A 10 -7.09 -7.49 13.09
N TYR A 11 -8.18 -6.74 12.93
CA TYR A 11 -8.11 -5.40 12.33
C TYR A 11 -7.39 -4.38 13.20
N VAL A 12 -7.49 -4.47 14.53
CA VAL A 12 -6.69 -3.62 15.44
C VAL A 12 -5.20 -3.89 15.26
N SER A 13 -4.78 -5.16 15.18
CA SER A 13 -3.38 -5.53 14.98
C SER A 13 -2.85 -5.07 13.61
N VAL A 14 -3.60 -5.37 12.55
CA VAL A 14 -3.26 -4.99 11.17
C VAL A 14 -3.24 -3.47 11.00
N GLY A 15 -4.24 -2.76 11.53
CA GLY A 15 -4.33 -1.30 11.49
C GLY A 15 -3.22 -0.62 12.28
N SER A 16 -2.90 -1.11 13.48
CA SER A 16 -1.79 -0.57 14.29
C SER A 16 -0.45 -0.74 13.60
N SER A 17 -0.23 -1.90 12.96
CA SER A 17 0.98 -2.17 12.16
C SER A 17 1.10 -1.22 10.97
N ALA A 18 0.00 -1.01 10.24
CA ALA A 18 -0.04 -0.05 9.14
C ALA A 18 0.27 1.38 9.63
N GLY A 19 -0.33 1.80 10.75
CA GLY A 19 -0.05 3.11 11.36
C GLY A 19 1.42 3.29 11.76
N ALA A 20 2.03 2.26 12.36
CA ALA A 20 3.45 2.27 12.71
C ALA A 20 4.36 2.39 11.47
N LEU A 21 4.03 1.66 10.39
CA LEU A 21 4.77 1.72 9.14
C LEU A 21 4.64 3.07 8.43
N ILE A 22 3.48 3.73 8.50
CA ILE A 22 3.31 5.11 8.02
C ILE A 22 4.24 6.05 8.79
N GLY A 23 4.30 5.94 10.12
CA GLY A 23 5.23 6.70 10.94
C GLY A 23 6.69 6.46 10.56
N LEU A 24 7.07 5.20 10.32
CA LEU A 24 8.40 4.84 9.88
C LEU A 24 8.75 5.45 8.51
N GLN A 25 7.79 5.52 7.57
CA GLN A 25 8.01 6.14 6.27
C GLN A 25 8.36 7.63 6.39
N PHE A 26 7.71 8.37 7.29
CA PHE A 26 8.10 9.76 7.55
C PHE A 26 9.54 9.86 8.05
N VAL A 27 9.95 8.97 8.98
CA VAL A 27 11.33 8.93 9.48
C VAL A 27 12.30 8.64 8.33
N VAL A 28 12.04 7.62 7.51
CA VAL A 28 12.89 7.27 6.36
C VAL A 28 13.05 8.44 5.39
N ILE A 29 11.96 9.12 5.02
CA ILE A 29 12.01 10.30 4.13
C ILE A 29 12.86 11.42 4.74
N THR A 30 12.74 11.68 6.04
CA THR A 30 13.58 12.71 6.70
C THR A 30 15.05 12.34 6.75
N LEU A 31 15.39 11.06 6.91
CA LEU A 31 16.78 10.59 6.89
C LEU A 31 17.38 10.70 5.48
N ILE A 32 16.62 10.32 4.45
CA ILE A 32 17.01 10.45 3.04
C ILE A 32 17.21 11.93 2.68
N ALA A 33 16.33 12.83 3.13
CA ALA A 33 16.44 14.26 2.86
C ALA A 33 17.73 14.90 3.41
N ASN A 34 18.35 14.30 4.43
CA ASN A 34 19.63 14.76 4.99
C ASN A 34 20.87 14.17 4.28
N MET A 35 20.71 13.27 3.32
CA MET A 35 21.81 12.73 2.53
C MET A 35 22.11 13.64 1.31
N PRO A 36 23.38 13.77 0.88
CA PRO A 36 23.75 14.52 -0.33
C PRO A 36 23.31 13.75 -1.59
N ILE A 37 22.03 13.88 -1.93
CA ILE A 37 21.38 13.13 -2.99
C ILE A 37 21.23 13.99 -4.26
N THR A 38 21.51 13.40 -5.43
CA THR A 38 21.26 14.03 -6.75
C THR A 38 19.75 14.21 -7.00
N ARG A 39 19.37 15.27 -7.73
CA ARG A 39 17.96 15.63 -8.03
C ARG A 39 17.13 14.49 -8.64
N ASP A 40 17.75 13.57 -9.38
CA ASP A 40 17.07 12.42 -9.96
C ASP A 40 16.67 11.37 -8.91
N LEU A 41 17.50 11.16 -7.88
CA LEU A 41 17.21 10.22 -6.80
C LEU A 41 16.15 10.78 -5.82
N ALA A 42 16.06 12.11 -5.66
CA ALA A 42 14.95 12.76 -4.96
C ALA A 42 13.61 12.59 -5.68
N ARG A 43 13.60 12.62 -7.03
CA ARG A 43 12.41 12.39 -7.84
C ARG A 43 11.97 10.93 -7.80
N ALA A 44 12.91 9.99 -7.86
CA ALA A 44 12.65 8.56 -7.65
C ALA A 44 12.05 8.29 -6.25
N SER A 45 12.60 8.88 -5.19
CA SER A 45 12.08 8.74 -3.82
C SER A 45 10.59 9.13 -3.70
N SER A 46 10.19 10.24 -4.33
CA SER A 46 8.78 10.69 -4.32
C SER A 46 7.83 9.75 -5.07
N ALA A 47 8.32 9.07 -6.12
CA ALA A 47 7.54 8.12 -6.90
C ALA A 47 7.24 6.82 -6.14
N PHE A 48 8.16 6.38 -5.27
CA PHE A 48 8.01 5.15 -4.47
C PHE A 48 7.34 5.36 -3.10
N ALA A 49 7.54 6.53 -2.48
CA ALA A 49 6.98 6.83 -1.16
C ALA A 49 5.46 7.03 -1.20
N THR A 50 4.94 7.67 -2.26
CA THR A 50 3.54 8.09 -2.32
C THR A 50 2.55 6.91 -2.43
N PRO A 51 2.76 5.90 -3.30
CA PRO A 51 1.86 4.74 -3.38
C PRO A 51 1.86 3.88 -2.11
N THR A 52 3.04 3.68 -1.52
CA THR A 52 3.22 2.86 -0.31
C THR A 52 2.44 3.42 0.88
N VAL A 53 2.50 4.73 1.11
CA VAL A 53 1.73 5.40 2.18
C VAL A 53 0.23 5.27 1.93
N VAL A 54 -0.22 5.31 0.68
CA VAL A 54 -1.65 5.14 0.32
C VAL A 54 -2.15 3.73 0.64
N HIS A 55 -1.36 2.68 0.38
CA HIS A 55 -1.75 1.31 0.76
C HIS A 55 -1.87 1.15 2.27
N PHE A 56 -0.87 1.62 3.03
CA PHE A 56 -0.94 1.56 4.50
C PHE A 56 -2.11 2.38 5.06
N THR A 57 -2.37 3.56 4.50
CA THR A 57 -3.52 4.39 4.88
C THR A 57 -4.83 3.67 4.57
N SER A 58 -4.92 3.00 3.43
CA SER A 58 -6.10 2.21 3.05
C SER A 58 -6.36 1.09 4.06
N VAL A 59 -5.31 0.38 4.50
CA VAL A 59 -5.39 -0.67 5.53
C VAL A 59 -5.82 -0.10 6.88
N LEU A 60 -5.27 1.05 7.28
CA LEU A 60 -5.64 1.75 8.52
C LEU A 60 -7.10 2.21 8.51
N VAL A 61 -7.56 2.81 7.42
CA VAL A 61 -8.96 3.24 7.23
C VAL A 61 -9.89 2.04 7.23
N LEU A 62 -9.53 0.94 6.55
CA LEU A 62 -10.31 -0.29 6.55
C LEU A 62 -10.45 -0.87 7.96
N ALA A 63 -9.36 -0.90 8.73
CA ALA A 63 -9.37 -1.35 10.13
C ALA A 63 -10.28 -0.45 10.99
N ALA A 64 -10.20 0.87 10.84
CA ALA A 64 -11.06 1.80 11.56
C ALA A 64 -12.54 1.61 11.19
N ILE A 65 -12.84 1.42 9.89
CA ILE A 65 -14.21 1.11 9.43
C ILE A 65 -14.68 -0.18 10.10
N VAL A 66 -13.92 -1.28 10.06
CA VAL A 66 -14.38 -2.55 10.64
C VAL A 66 -14.60 -2.48 12.15
N CYS A 67 -13.75 -1.74 12.86
CA CYS A 67 -13.84 -1.58 14.31
C CYS A 67 -14.92 -0.58 14.78
N ALA A 68 -15.48 0.22 13.87
CA ALA A 68 -16.54 1.17 14.22
C ALA A 68 -17.83 0.43 14.64
N PRO A 69 -18.59 0.96 15.61
CA PRO A 69 -19.82 0.34 16.08
C PRO A 69 -20.97 0.54 15.06
N TRP A 70 -21.06 -0.37 14.09
CA TRP A 70 -22.14 -0.35 13.10
C TRP A 70 -23.41 -1.00 13.61
N HIS A 71 -24.54 -0.36 13.32
CA HIS A 71 -25.87 -0.92 13.56
C HIS A 71 -26.29 -1.96 12.51
N GLY A 72 -25.56 -2.07 11.38
CA GLY A 72 -25.79 -3.05 10.32
C GLY A 72 -24.59 -3.20 9.37
N ILE A 73 -24.45 -4.38 8.77
CA ILE A 73 -23.31 -4.72 7.89
C ILE A 73 -23.31 -3.96 6.56
N THR A 74 -24.49 -3.53 6.10
CA THR A 74 -24.63 -2.83 4.83
C THR A 74 -23.80 -1.55 4.82
N ALA A 75 -23.97 -0.66 5.81
CA ALA A 75 -23.20 0.58 5.88
C ALA A 75 -21.67 0.34 5.84
N ALA A 76 -21.18 -0.63 6.62
CA ALA A 76 -19.77 -1.03 6.61
C ALA A 76 -19.32 -1.54 5.23
N ALA A 77 -20.12 -2.40 4.59
CA ALA A 77 -19.83 -2.92 3.26
C ALA A 77 -19.86 -1.83 2.18
N ALA A 78 -20.66 -0.76 2.36
CA ALA A 78 -20.67 0.39 1.46
C ALA A 78 -19.34 1.15 1.56
N CYS A 79 -18.85 1.34 2.79
CA CYS A 79 -17.55 1.98 3.04
C CYS A 79 -16.40 1.13 2.47
N TRP A 80 -16.43 -0.20 2.61
CA TRP A 80 -15.44 -1.08 1.97
C TRP A 80 -15.47 -0.96 0.45
N GLY A 81 -16.66 -0.96 -0.14
CA GLY A 81 -16.86 -0.80 -1.58
C GLY A 81 -16.30 0.52 -2.09
N LEU A 82 -16.61 1.63 -1.40
CA LEU A 82 -16.11 2.96 -1.73
C LEU A 82 -14.57 3.03 -1.62
N LEU A 83 -14.00 2.48 -0.54
CA LEU A 83 -12.55 2.43 -0.35
C LEU A 83 -11.85 1.64 -1.47
N GLY A 84 -12.43 0.50 -1.86
CA GLY A 84 -11.95 -0.30 -2.99
C GLY A 84 -11.99 0.45 -4.31
N LEU A 85 -13.10 1.13 -4.61
CA LEU A 85 -13.24 1.93 -5.83
C LEU A 85 -12.23 3.08 -5.90
N LEU A 86 -12.07 3.83 -4.80
CA LEU A 86 -11.08 4.91 -4.73
C LEU A 86 -9.66 4.37 -4.91
N GLY A 87 -9.34 3.24 -4.31
CA GLY A 87 -8.05 2.55 -4.48
C GLY A 87 -7.80 2.13 -5.93
N LEU A 88 -8.78 1.51 -6.60
CA LEU A 88 -8.66 1.14 -8.02
C LEU A 88 -8.44 2.36 -8.93
N VAL A 89 -9.15 3.46 -8.68
CA VAL A 89 -8.96 4.70 -9.45
C VAL A 89 -7.53 5.23 -9.25
N TYR A 90 -7.03 5.21 -8.02
CA TYR A 90 -5.66 5.62 -7.71
C TYR A 90 -4.63 4.74 -8.42
N GLU A 91 -4.78 3.41 -8.36
CA GLU A 91 -3.91 2.46 -9.09
C GLU A 91 -3.87 2.74 -10.59
N ILE A 92 -5.03 2.98 -11.21
CA ILE A 92 -5.11 3.30 -12.64
C ILE A 92 -4.36 4.61 -12.94
N ILE A 93 -4.47 5.62 -12.08
CA ILE A 93 -3.75 6.90 -12.25
C ILE A 93 -2.25 6.68 -12.16
N VAL A 94 -1.77 5.96 -11.13
CA VAL A 94 -0.34 5.66 -10.93
C VAL A 94 0.20 4.83 -12.10
N ALA A 95 -0.50 3.77 -12.50
CA ALA A 95 -0.10 2.94 -13.62
C ALA A 95 0.01 3.73 -14.94
N ARG A 96 -0.91 4.68 -15.18
CA ARG A 96 -0.85 5.57 -16.35
C ARG A 96 0.34 6.53 -16.27
N TRP A 97 0.61 7.07 -15.08
CA TRP A 97 1.74 7.99 -14.87
C TRP A 97 3.09 7.29 -15.07
N VAL A 98 3.26 6.07 -14.55
CA VAL A 98 4.47 5.25 -14.74
C VAL A 98 4.63 4.84 -16.21
N ARG A 99 3.56 4.37 -16.87
CA ARG A 99 3.61 4.01 -18.30
C ARG A 99 3.97 5.18 -19.21
N ALA A 100 3.60 6.40 -18.84
CA ALA A 100 3.95 7.59 -19.60
C ALA A 100 5.45 7.97 -19.52
N GLN A 101 6.23 7.37 -18.60
CA GLN A 101 7.65 7.67 -18.40
C GLN A 101 8.62 6.72 -19.13
N THR A 102 8.11 5.81 -19.97
CA THR A 102 8.78 4.97 -21.00
C THR A 102 10.32 4.94 -21.06
N ALA A 103 10.99 4.56 -19.96
CA ALA A 103 12.44 4.29 -19.95
C ALA A 103 12.82 2.99 -19.23
N TYR A 104 11.83 2.23 -18.71
CA TYR A 104 12.06 1.01 -17.93
C TYR A 104 11.15 -0.13 -18.40
N THR A 105 11.73 -1.29 -18.69
CA THR A 105 11.00 -2.52 -19.00
C THR A 105 10.61 -3.19 -17.68
N PRO A 106 9.32 -3.25 -17.31
CA PRO A 106 8.91 -3.78 -16.02
C PRO A 106 9.22 -5.28 -15.95
N GLU A 107 9.96 -5.69 -14.91
CA GLU A 107 10.15 -7.09 -14.60
C GLU A 107 8.83 -7.67 -14.04
N PHE A 108 8.67 -9.00 -14.08
CA PHE A 108 7.44 -9.67 -13.64
C PHE A 108 7.11 -9.39 -12.16
N GLU A 109 8.14 -9.26 -11.32
CA GLU A 109 8.02 -8.95 -9.90
C GLU A 109 7.44 -7.54 -9.68
N ASP A 110 7.91 -6.55 -10.43
CA ASP A 110 7.37 -5.18 -10.39
C ASP A 110 5.90 -5.16 -10.77
N LEU A 111 5.52 -5.89 -11.83
CA LEU A 111 4.13 -5.98 -12.27
C LEU A 111 3.23 -6.65 -11.22
N LEU A 112 3.74 -7.71 -10.57
CA LEU A 112 3.00 -8.47 -9.59
C LEU A 112 2.71 -7.63 -8.34
N PHE A 113 3.74 -6.98 -7.77
CA PHE A 113 3.63 -6.23 -6.52
C PHE A 113 3.06 -4.82 -6.71
N HIS A 114 3.35 -4.14 -7.83
CA HIS A 114 2.90 -2.76 -8.03
C HIS A 114 1.56 -2.64 -8.76
N LEU A 115 1.11 -3.68 -9.47
CA LEU A 115 -0.12 -3.57 -10.28
C LEU A 115 -1.12 -4.69 -9.96
N ILE A 116 -0.73 -5.96 -10.04
CA ILE A 116 -1.68 -7.08 -9.97
C ILE A 116 -2.24 -7.24 -8.56
N LEU A 117 -1.36 -7.33 -7.55
CA LEU A 117 -1.77 -7.60 -6.16
C LEU A 117 -2.62 -6.46 -5.57
N PRO A 118 -2.24 -5.17 -5.69
CA PRO A 118 -3.09 -4.07 -5.22
C PRO A 118 -4.42 -4.00 -5.96
N SER A 119 -4.42 -4.17 -7.29
CA SER A 119 -5.65 -4.15 -8.09
C SER A 119 -6.61 -5.26 -7.68
N LEU A 120 -6.10 -6.47 -7.44
CA LEU A 120 -6.91 -7.58 -6.93
C LEU A 120 -7.48 -7.24 -5.56
N ALA A 121 -6.68 -6.73 -4.63
CA ALA A 121 -7.12 -6.37 -3.29
C ALA A 121 -8.20 -5.26 -3.30
N TYR A 122 -7.97 -4.16 -4.01
CA TYR A 122 -8.96 -3.09 -4.14
C TYR A 122 -10.21 -3.55 -4.91
N GLY A 123 -10.06 -4.43 -5.91
CA GLY A 123 -11.17 -5.09 -6.58
C GLY A 123 -11.99 -5.98 -5.64
N THR A 124 -11.33 -6.68 -4.72
CA THR A 124 -12.03 -7.49 -3.69
C THR A 124 -12.83 -6.60 -2.74
N LEU A 125 -12.25 -5.47 -2.32
CA LEU A 125 -12.96 -4.48 -1.49
C LEU A 125 -14.16 -3.86 -2.22
N ALA A 126 -14.01 -3.51 -3.51
CA ALA A 126 -15.09 -2.99 -4.33
C ALA A 126 -16.25 -4.01 -4.49
N ALA A 127 -15.91 -5.29 -4.66
CA ALA A 127 -16.88 -6.37 -4.76
C ALA A 127 -17.54 -6.73 -3.41
N ALA A 128 -16.95 -6.33 -2.28
CA ALA A 128 -17.41 -6.71 -0.95
C ALA A 128 -18.88 -6.30 -0.67
N TRP A 129 -19.31 -5.13 -1.19
CA TRP A 129 -20.70 -4.68 -1.08
C TRP A 129 -21.71 -5.70 -1.64
N TYR A 130 -21.39 -6.33 -2.77
CA TYR A 130 -22.24 -7.35 -3.38
C TYR A 130 -22.02 -8.73 -2.75
N ALA A 131 -20.78 -9.08 -2.40
CA ALA A 131 -20.42 -10.37 -1.82
C ALA A 131 -21.08 -10.61 -0.45
N VAL A 132 -21.16 -9.57 0.39
CA VAL A 132 -21.81 -9.63 1.72
C VAL A 132 -23.28 -10.06 1.63
N ARG A 133 -23.97 -9.76 0.52
CA ARG A 133 -25.37 -10.17 0.31
C ARG A 133 -25.53 -11.65 -0.04
N ARG A 134 -24.48 -12.30 -0.53
CA ARG A 134 -24.49 -13.72 -0.92
C ARG A 134 -23.90 -14.61 0.17
N ASP A 135 -22.72 -14.25 0.68
CA ASP A 135 -22.04 -14.97 1.75
C ASP A 135 -21.23 -13.99 2.62
N LEU A 136 -21.76 -13.74 3.82
CA LEU A 136 -21.13 -12.85 4.78
C LEU A 136 -19.75 -13.37 5.25
N ARG A 137 -19.60 -14.69 5.44
CA ARG A 137 -18.34 -15.25 5.97
C ARG A 137 -17.24 -15.19 4.92
N GLY A 138 -17.54 -15.61 3.69
CA GLY A 138 -16.61 -15.51 2.57
C GLY A 138 -16.22 -14.06 2.28
N ALA A 139 -17.16 -13.12 2.37
CA ALA A 139 -16.86 -11.69 2.17
C ALA A 139 -15.91 -11.14 3.24
N LEU A 140 -16.11 -11.46 4.53
CA LEU A 140 -15.23 -11.01 5.61
C LEU A 140 -13.81 -11.59 5.47
N LEU A 141 -13.70 -12.87 5.10
CA LEU A 141 -12.41 -13.50 4.80
C LEU A 141 -11.69 -12.81 3.63
N ALA A 142 -12.42 -12.52 2.54
CA ALA A 142 -11.87 -11.86 1.37
C ALA A 142 -11.41 -10.42 1.69
N VAL A 143 -12.18 -9.66 2.47
CA VAL A 143 -11.81 -8.31 2.92
C VAL A 143 -10.57 -8.36 3.83
N GLY A 144 -10.49 -9.35 4.73
CA GLY A 144 -9.32 -9.57 5.58
C GLY A 144 -8.07 -9.95 4.77
N ALA A 145 -8.22 -10.81 3.77
CA ALA A 145 -7.15 -11.17 2.84
C ALA A 145 -6.68 -9.95 2.02
N ALA A 146 -7.60 -9.13 1.52
CA ALA A 146 -7.27 -7.89 0.81
C ALA A 146 -6.48 -6.92 1.70
N ALA A 147 -6.85 -6.79 2.98
CA ALA A 147 -6.11 -5.98 3.95
C ALA A 147 -4.65 -6.46 4.13
N LEU A 148 -4.44 -7.78 4.23
CA LEU A 148 -3.11 -8.37 4.33
C LEU A 148 -2.29 -8.18 3.05
N VAL A 149 -2.90 -8.37 1.88
CA VAL A 149 -2.22 -8.17 0.60
C VAL A 149 -1.74 -6.72 0.48
N LEU A 150 -2.60 -5.73 0.76
CA LEU A 150 -2.21 -4.32 0.73
C LEU A 150 -1.10 -4.01 1.74
N LEU A 151 -1.15 -4.59 2.94
CA LEU A 151 -0.11 -4.40 3.94
C LEU A 151 1.23 -5.00 3.49
N LEU A 152 1.23 -6.24 3.00
CA LEU A 152 2.44 -6.93 2.54
C LEU A 152 3.04 -6.27 1.30
N VAL A 153 2.21 -5.84 0.34
CA VAL A 153 2.67 -5.05 -0.80
C VAL A 153 3.33 -3.76 -0.33
N GLY A 154 2.68 -3.03 0.58
CA GLY A 154 3.27 -1.80 1.13
C GLY A 154 4.62 -2.07 1.83
N ILE A 155 4.76 -3.18 2.56
CA ILE A 155 6.02 -3.56 3.21
C ILE A 155 7.10 -3.90 2.16
N HIS A 156 6.74 -4.65 1.13
CA HIS A 156 7.67 -5.01 0.05
C HIS A 156 8.14 -3.76 -0.71
N ASN A 157 7.21 -2.89 -1.11
CA ASN A 157 7.54 -1.64 -1.80
C ASN A 157 8.37 -0.70 -0.93
N ALA A 158 8.10 -0.66 0.38
CA ALA A 158 8.91 0.09 1.35
C ALA A 158 10.35 -0.43 1.41
N TRP A 159 10.51 -1.76 1.45
CA TRP A 159 11.81 -2.42 1.49
C TRP A 159 12.61 -2.16 0.22
N ASP A 160 11.97 -2.30 -0.94
CA ASP A 160 12.59 -2.08 -2.24
C ASP A 160 13.09 -0.63 -2.39
N ALA A 161 12.24 0.35 -2.03
CA ALA A 161 12.60 1.76 -2.05
C ALA A 161 13.83 2.08 -1.19
N VAL A 162 13.89 1.54 0.04
CA VAL A 162 15.04 1.74 0.95
C VAL A 162 16.30 1.09 0.38
N THR A 163 16.20 -0.13 -0.14
CA THR A 163 17.33 -0.87 -0.70
C THR A 163 17.90 -0.16 -1.93
N TYR A 164 17.03 0.33 -2.80
CA TYR A 164 17.40 1.13 -3.96
C TYR A 164 18.19 2.38 -3.57
N HIS A 165 17.73 3.12 -2.55
CA HIS A 165 18.43 4.31 -2.05
C HIS A 165 19.83 3.99 -1.48
N ILE A 166 19.99 2.87 -0.76
CA ILE A 166 21.28 2.47 -0.20
C ILE A 166 22.28 2.08 -1.30
N ILE A 167 21.83 1.27 -2.28
CA ILE A 167 22.70 0.78 -3.37
C ILE A 167 23.14 1.95 -4.28
N THR A 168 22.20 2.81 -4.67
CA THR A 168 22.49 3.97 -5.54
C THR A 168 23.39 4.99 -4.86
N HIS A 169 23.26 5.21 -3.55
CA HIS A 169 24.18 6.08 -2.81
C HIS A 169 25.63 5.54 -2.82
N LYS A 170 25.81 4.23 -2.64
CA LYS A 170 27.15 3.62 -2.61
C LYS A 170 27.85 3.70 -3.97
N GLY A 171 27.13 3.43 -5.07
CA GLY A 171 27.66 3.55 -6.43
C GLY A 171 28.09 4.97 -6.81
N GLY A 172 27.43 6.00 -6.27
CA GLY A 172 27.79 7.40 -6.48
C GLY A 172 29.04 7.86 -5.70
N GLN A 173 29.33 7.24 -4.55
CA GLN A 173 30.55 7.50 -3.77
C GLN A 173 31.79 6.85 -4.39
N ASP A 174 31.66 5.63 -4.92
CA ASP A 174 32.77 4.90 -5.53
C ASP A 174 33.23 5.54 -6.86
N ALA A 175 32.31 6.15 -7.62
CA ALA A 175 32.65 6.90 -8.85
C ALA A 175 33.28 8.28 -8.59
N GLY A 176 33.22 8.79 -7.35
CA GLY A 176 33.69 10.11 -6.95
C GLY A 176 35.07 10.14 -6.28
N SER A 177 35.72 8.98 -6.10
CA SER A 177 37.10 8.92 -5.59
C SER A 177 38.07 8.81 -6.77
N PRO A 178 38.75 9.89 -7.20
CA PRO A 178 39.90 9.74 -8.05
C PRO A 178 40.98 9.02 -7.24
N GLU A 179 41.45 7.89 -7.78
CA GLU A 179 42.63 7.18 -7.30
C GLU A 179 43.74 8.21 -7.04
N ARG A 180 44.15 8.32 -5.78
CA ARG A 180 45.32 9.11 -5.37
C ARG A 180 46.56 8.25 -5.42
#